data_AF-A0A382ZIW0-F1
#
_entry.id   AF-A0A382ZIW0-F1
#
_cell.length_a   1.000
_cell.length_b   1.000
_cell.length_c   1.000
_cell.angle_alpha   90.00
_cell.angle_beta   90.00
_cell.angle_gamma   90.00
#
_symmetry.space_group_name_H-M   'P 1'
#
loop_
_entity.id
_entity.type
_entity.pdbx_description
1 polymer ?
#
loop_
_entity_poly.entity_id
_entity_poly.type
_entity_poly.pdbx_seq_one_letter_code
_entity_poly.pdbx_strand_id
1 'polypeptide(L)'
;FKTFNYNQNDPKSKIFCSAISEWKKSNKMRDRAINSNVNALKERMNRSMQVTFNKESEVIEKNLTFLATAGSTAPFIGLFGTVWGIMNSFQSIAIAQNTNLAVVAPGIAEALFATALGLFVAIPAVVAYNKITSDLSKYFISLESFIDEFTTIFFRQLEDK
;
A
#
# COMPACT_ATOMS: atom_id res chain seq x y z
N PHE A 1 26.27 16.54 -11.71
CA PHE A 1 25.68 15.82 -10.55
C PHE A 1 24.87 16.69 -9.58
N LYS A 2 24.60 17.98 -9.87
CA LYS A 2 23.71 18.84 -9.06
C LYS A 2 22.39 19.24 -9.74
N THR A 3 22.14 18.76 -10.96
CA THR A 3 21.02 19.21 -11.81
C THR A 3 19.89 18.19 -12.00
N PHE A 4 20.03 16.95 -11.53
CA PHE A 4 18.90 16.02 -11.40
C PHE A 4 18.37 16.08 -9.96
N ASN A 5 17.81 17.23 -9.60
CA ASN A 5 16.96 17.39 -8.41
C ASN A 5 15.50 17.09 -8.79
N TYR A 6 15.29 16.06 -9.60
CA TYR A 6 13.96 15.58 -9.96
C TYR A 6 13.56 14.60 -8.86
N ASN A 7 12.85 15.13 -7.87
CA ASN A 7 12.13 14.43 -6.80
C ASN A 7 12.81 13.14 -6.28
N GLN A 8 13.73 13.26 -5.32
CA GLN A 8 14.42 12.13 -4.66
C GLN A 8 13.47 11.06 -4.07
N ASN A 9 12.18 11.40 -3.94
CA ASN A 9 11.14 10.51 -3.45
C ASN A 9 10.46 9.67 -4.54
N ASP A 10 10.74 9.87 -5.83
CA ASP A 10 10.16 9.08 -6.92
C ASP A 10 10.79 7.67 -6.96
N PRO A 11 9.99 6.58 -6.85
CA PRO A 11 10.47 5.21 -6.97
C PRO A 11 11.31 4.94 -8.23
N LYS A 12 10.95 5.52 -9.39
CA LYS A 12 11.72 5.35 -10.64
C LYS A 12 13.14 5.87 -10.49
N SER A 13 13.29 7.04 -9.86
CA SER A 13 14.58 7.67 -9.62
C SER A 13 15.45 6.86 -8.65
N LYS A 14 14.85 6.28 -7.61
CA LYS A 14 15.56 5.41 -6.65
C LYS A 14 16.03 4.11 -7.29
N ILE A 15 15.18 3.46 -8.09
CA ILE A 15 15.53 2.26 -8.87
C ILE A 15 16.68 2.57 -9.83
N PHE A 16 16.60 3.68 -10.57
CA PHE A 16 17.68 4.10 -11.46
C PHE A 16 19.00 4.34 -10.70
N CYS A 17 18.94 5.04 -9.57
CA CYS A 17 20.11 5.32 -8.74
C CYS A 17 20.75 4.04 -8.18
N SER A 18 19.97 3.02 -7.82
CA SER A 18 20.51 1.74 -7.34
C SER A 18 21.23 0.97 -8.44
N ALA A 19 20.75 1.03 -9.68
CA ALA A 19 21.40 0.45 -10.86
C ALA A 19 22.74 1.15 -11.17
N ILE A 20 22.75 2.48 -11.24
CA ILE A 20 23.95 3.28 -11.55
C ILE A 20 24.99 3.19 -10.44
N SER A 21 24.55 3.12 -9.18
CA SER A 21 25.43 2.87 -8.04
C SER A 21 26.17 1.54 -8.20
N GLU A 22 25.47 0.47 -8.61
CA GLU A 22 26.07 -0.85 -8.84
C GLU A 22 27.04 -0.85 -10.02
N TRP A 23 26.68 -0.20 -11.13
CA TRP A 23 27.58 0.00 -12.26
C TRP A 23 28.87 0.74 -11.86
N LYS A 24 28.75 1.83 -11.09
CA LYS A 24 29.91 2.61 -10.63
C LYS A 24 30.83 1.81 -9.71
N LYS A 25 30.27 0.99 -8.81
CA LYS A 25 31.05 0.07 -7.96
C LYS A 25 31.78 -0.96 -8.82
N SER A 26 31.10 -1.55 -9.80
CA SER A 26 31.72 -2.52 -10.72
C SER A 26 32.79 -1.88 -11.60
N ASN A 27 32.63 -0.62 -12.02
CA ASN A 27 33.62 0.09 -12.83
C ASN A 27 34.89 0.44 -12.02
N LYS A 28 34.79 0.63 -10.70
CA LYS A 28 35.97 0.73 -9.81
C LYS A 28 36.69 -0.62 -9.62
N MET A 29 35.98 -1.75 -9.75
CA MET A 29 36.56 -3.10 -9.72
C MET A 29 37.09 -3.58 -11.08
N ARG A 30 36.81 -2.83 -12.16
CA ARG A 30 37.19 -3.16 -13.54
C ARG A 30 38.70 -3.10 -13.80
N ASP A 31 39.49 -2.57 -12.87
CA ASP A 31 40.96 -2.62 -12.91
C ASP A 31 41.54 -4.05 -12.70
N ARG A 32 40.73 -5.09 -12.45
CA ARG A 32 41.27 -6.43 -12.11
C ARG A 32 40.82 -7.66 -12.92
N ALA A 33 39.79 -7.64 -13.76
CA ALA A 33 39.44 -8.84 -14.55
C ALA A 33 38.55 -8.55 -15.76
N ILE A 34 38.92 -9.11 -16.91
CA ILE A 34 38.43 -8.79 -18.26
C ILE A 34 37.40 -9.84 -18.75
N ASN A 35 36.30 -9.35 -19.33
CA ASN A 35 35.32 -9.98 -20.24
C ASN A 35 34.30 -11.03 -19.74
N SER A 36 34.43 -11.70 -18.60
CA SER A 36 33.33 -12.54 -18.04
C SER A 36 32.30 -11.75 -17.22
N ASN A 37 32.44 -10.42 -17.15
CA ASN A 37 31.82 -9.58 -16.13
C ASN A 37 30.53 -8.87 -16.56
N VAL A 38 30.19 -8.81 -17.87
CA VAL A 38 29.02 -8.03 -18.35
C VAL A 38 27.71 -8.70 -17.98
N ASN A 39 27.58 -10.01 -18.21
CA ASN A 39 26.40 -10.78 -17.78
C ASN A 39 26.25 -10.78 -16.25
N ALA A 40 27.35 -10.95 -15.52
CA ALA A 40 27.36 -10.86 -14.07
C ALA A 40 26.98 -9.46 -13.56
N LEU A 41 27.40 -8.41 -14.25
CA LEU A 41 27.00 -7.03 -13.97
C LEU A 41 25.51 -6.81 -14.27
N LYS A 42 24.98 -7.33 -15.38
CA LYS A 42 23.56 -7.30 -15.73
C LYS A 42 22.71 -7.93 -14.63
N GLU A 43 23.09 -9.11 -14.16
CA GLU A 43 22.40 -9.80 -13.09
C GLU A 43 22.45 -9.01 -11.78
N ARG A 44 23.63 -8.49 -11.38
CA ARG A 44 23.78 -7.65 -10.17
C ARG A 44 22.95 -6.37 -10.25
N MET A 45 22.97 -5.67 -11.39
CA MET A 45 22.19 -4.46 -11.60
C MET A 45 20.69 -4.75 -11.53
N ASN A 46 20.22 -5.78 -12.23
CA ASN A 46 18.81 -6.18 -12.20
C ASN A 46 18.37 -6.56 -10.79
N ARG A 47 19.18 -7.33 -10.06
CA ARG A 47 18.89 -7.70 -8.67
C ARG A 47 18.86 -6.48 -7.74
N SER A 48 19.77 -5.52 -7.90
CA SER A 48 19.77 -4.26 -7.14
C SER A 48 18.51 -3.42 -7.39
N MET A 49 18.09 -3.32 -8.65
CA MET A 49 16.85 -2.65 -9.05
C MET A 49 15.63 -3.34 -8.46
N GLN A 50 15.53 -4.67 -8.56
CA GLN A 50 14.43 -5.46 -8.02
C GLN A 50 14.32 -5.35 -6.48
N VAL A 51 15.45 -5.37 -5.77
CA VAL A 51 15.45 -5.15 -4.30
C VAL A 51 14.94 -3.75 -3.96
N THR A 52 15.29 -2.74 -4.76
CA THR A 52 14.83 -1.37 -4.54
C THR A 52 13.34 -1.24 -4.85
N PHE A 53 12.88 -1.83 -5.96
CA PHE A 53 11.47 -1.91 -6.33
C PHE A 53 10.64 -2.52 -5.20
N ASN A 54 11.00 -3.71 -4.71
CA ASN A 54 10.25 -4.38 -3.64
C ASN A 54 10.15 -3.53 -2.36
N LYS A 55 11.24 -2.85 -1.97
CA LYS A 55 11.25 -1.96 -0.79
C LYS A 55 10.31 -0.76 -0.97
N GLU A 56 10.33 -0.14 -2.15
CA GLU A 56 9.47 1.01 -2.43
C GLU A 56 7.99 0.58 -2.56
N SER A 57 7.72 -0.59 -3.15
CA SER A 57 6.39 -1.18 -3.22
C SER A 57 5.80 -1.40 -1.81
N GLU A 58 6.58 -1.99 -0.89
CA GLU A 58 6.17 -2.21 0.50
C GLU A 58 5.81 -0.88 1.21
N VAL A 59 6.62 0.16 1.01
CA VAL A 59 6.36 1.49 1.61
C VAL A 59 5.06 2.10 1.10
N ILE A 60 4.77 1.94 -0.20
CA ILE A 60 3.56 2.48 -0.83
C ILE A 60 2.32 1.68 -0.37
N GLU A 61 2.43 0.37 -0.21
CA GLU A 61 1.33 -0.51 0.20
C GLU A 61 0.99 -0.42 1.69
N LYS A 62 1.91 0.07 2.54
CA LYS A 62 1.76 0.11 4.01
C LYS A 62 0.40 0.59 4.52
N ASN A 63 -0.19 1.60 3.86
CA ASN A 63 -1.46 2.19 4.32
C ASN A 63 -2.70 1.45 3.77
N LEU A 64 -2.56 0.56 2.79
CA LEU A 64 -3.67 -0.23 2.25
C LEU A 64 -4.23 -1.20 3.29
N THR A 65 -3.36 -1.79 4.13
CA THR A 65 -3.78 -2.71 5.20
C THR A 65 -4.75 -2.04 6.17
N PHE A 66 -4.58 -0.74 6.45
CA PHE A 66 -5.51 0.01 7.29
C PHE A 66 -6.88 0.13 6.63
N LEU A 67 -6.95 0.48 5.33
CA LEU A 67 -8.22 0.56 4.61
C LEU A 67 -8.94 -0.78 4.53
N ALA A 68 -8.20 -1.87 4.27
CA ALA A 68 -8.74 -3.23 4.26
C ALA A 68 -9.32 -3.62 5.62
N THR A 69 -8.58 -3.33 6.70
CA THR A 69 -9.00 -3.64 8.07
C THR A 69 -10.20 -2.79 8.47
N ALA A 70 -10.16 -1.48 8.23
CA ALA A 70 -11.28 -0.58 8.53
C ALA A 70 -12.55 -0.98 7.75
N GLY A 71 -12.41 -1.28 6.46
CA GLY A 71 -13.53 -1.71 5.62
C GLY A 71 -14.17 -3.02 6.07
N SER A 72 -13.37 -3.98 6.55
CA SER A 72 -13.87 -5.29 7.01
C SER A 72 -14.39 -5.28 8.45
N THR A 73 -13.80 -4.47 9.34
CA THR A 73 -14.13 -4.49 10.78
C THR A 73 -15.19 -3.47 11.18
N ALA A 74 -15.31 -2.33 10.48
CA ALA A 74 -16.26 -1.27 10.83
C ALA A 74 -17.74 -1.72 10.91
N PRO A 75 -18.25 -2.61 10.03
CA PRO A 75 -19.62 -3.11 10.16
C PRO A 75 -19.85 -3.90 11.46
N PHE A 76 -18.85 -4.67 11.89
CA PHE A 76 -18.93 -5.45 13.12
C PHE A 76 -18.88 -4.57 14.36
N ILE A 77 -18.11 -3.48 14.32
CA ILE A 77 -18.12 -2.46 15.39
C ILE A 77 -19.51 -1.81 15.48
N GLY A 78 -20.14 -1.49 14.35
CA GLY A 78 -21.50 -0.95 14.31
C GLY A 78 -22.56 -1.93 14.83
N LEU A 79 -22.46 -3.21 14.43
CA LEU A 79 -23.32 -4.29 14.93
C LEU A 79 -23.16 -4.49 16.44
N PHE A 80 -21.93 -4.48 16.94
CA PHE A 80 -21.66 -4.55 18.38
C PHE A 80 -22.34 -3.42 19.14
N GLY A 81 -22.27 -2.18 18.61
CA GLY A 81 -22.96 -1.03 19.19
C GLY A 81 -24.48 -1.22 19.29
N THR A 82 -25.10 -1.89 18.31
CA THR A 82 -26.55 -2.12 18.36
C THR A 82 -26.93 -3.15 19.40
N VAL A 83 -26.16 -4.24 19.49
CA VAL A 83 -26.36 -5.29 20.48
C VAL A 83 -26.23 -4.70 21.89
N TRP A 84 -25.21 -3.88 22.11
CA TRP A 84 -25.00 -3.20 23.38
C TRP A 84 -26.13 -2.22 23.73
N GLY A 85 -26.54 -1.37 22.79
CA GLY A 85 -27.59 -0.38 23.01
C GLY A 85 -28.97 -1.02 23.26
N ILE A 86 -29.30 -2.08 22.53
CA ILE A 86 -30.53 -2.85 22.74
C ILE A 86 -30.50 -3.54 24.11
N MET A 87 -29.38 -4.15 24.50
CA MET A 87 -29.21 -4.76 25.83
C MET A 87 -29.46 -3.74 26.95
N ASN A 88 -28.86 -2.55 26.86
CA ASN A 88 -29.04 -1.50 27.87
C ASN A 88 -30.48 -0.97 27.93
N SER A 89 -31.15 -0.89 26.76
CA SER A 89 -32.56 -0.52 26.68
C SER A 89 -33.46 -1.54 27.39
N PHE A 90 -33.22 -2.84 27.20
CA PHE A 90 -33.95 -3.89 27.90
C PHE A 90 -33.67 -3.92 29.41
N GLN A 91 -32.43 -3.67 29.82
CA GLN A 91 -32.08 -3.56 31.24
C GLN A 91 -32.82 -2.39 31.91
N SER A 92 -32.98 -1.27 31.21
CA SER A 92 -33.73 -0.12 31.70
C SER A 92 -35.22 -0.42 31.90
N ILE A 93 -35.84 -1.19 31.00
CA ILE A 93 -37.22 -1.70 31.17
C ILE A 93 -37.35 -2.54 32.43
N ALA A 94 -36.40 -3.47 32.63
CA ALA A 94 -36.42 -4.39 33.76
C ALA A 94 -36.33 -3.65 35.12
N ILE A 95 -35.51 -2.60 35.19
CA ILE A 95 -35.35 -1.78 36.41
C ILE A 95 -36.56 -0.87 36.62
N ALA A 96 -37.07 -0.23 35.56
CA ALA A 96 -38.19 0.70 35.65
C ALA A 96 -39.55 0.01 35.87
N GLN A 97 -39.63 -1.32 35.69
CA GLN A 97 -40.87 -2.11 35.71
C GLN A 97 -41.97 -1.53 34.79
N ASN A 98 -41.57 -0.76 33.77
CA ASN A 98 -42.45 -0.05 32.88
C ASN A 98 -42.20 -0.50 31.45
N THR A 99 -43.20 -1.13 30.85
CA THR A 99 -43.14 -1.67 29.48
C THR A 99 -43.48 -0.63 28.41
N ASN A 100 -43.65 0.65 28.78
CA ASN A 100 -43.94 1.69 27.82
C ASN A 100 -42.77 1.88 26.84
N LEU A 101 -43.03 1.55 25.57
CA LEU A 101 -42.07 1.64 24.46
C LEU A 101 -41.48 3.04 24.29
N ALA A 102 -42.20 4.10 24.69
CA ALA A 102 -41.70 5.47 24.61
C ALA A 102 -40.44 5.69 25.45
N VAL A 103 -40.25 4.94 26.54
CA VAL A 103 -39.10 5.06 27.45
C VAL A 103 -37.82 4.49 26.82
N VAL A 104 -37.95 3.51 25.93
CA VAL A 104 -36.80 2.83 25.29
C VAL A 104 -36.54 3.24 23.84
N ALA A 105 -37.49 3.94 23.21
CA ALA A 105 -37.35 4.41 21.84
C ALA A 105 -36.04 5.19 21.58
N PRO A 106 -35.55 6.07 22.50
CA PRO A 106 -34.27 6.74 22.31
C PRO A 106 -33.07 5.78 22.26
N GLY A 107 -33.00 4.81 23.19
CA GLY A 107 -31.88 3.86 23.25
C GLY A 107 -31.80 2.92 22.04
N ILE A 108 -32.96 2.54 21.49
CA ILE A 108 -33.02 1.75 20.25
C ILE A 108 -32.60 2.60 19.04
N ALA A 109 -33.00 3.88 18.99
CA ALA A 109 -32.58 4.79 17.92
C ALA A 109 -31.05 4.99 17.91
N GLU A 110 -30.44 5.19 19.09
CA GLU A 110 -28.98 5.28 19.23
C GLU A 110 -28.28 3.98 18.82
N ALA A 111 -28.84 2.83 19.19
CA ALA A 111 -28.36 1.53 18.76
C ALA A 111 -28.35 1.42 17.23
N LEU A 112 -29.46 1.75 16.55
CA LEU A 112 -29.52 1.70 15.08
C LEU A 112 -28.55 2.69 14.42
N PHE A 113 -28.34 3.86 15.02
CA PHE A 113 -27.37 4.84 14.54
C PHE A 113 -25.94 4.30 14.56
N ALA A 114 -25.57 3.46 15.54
CA ALA A 114 -24.25 2.84 15.60
C ALA A 114 -23.96 1.94 14.38
N THR A 115 -24.94 1.18 13.88
CA THR A 115 -24.79 0.41 12.63
C THR A 115 -24.67 1.31 11.41
N ALA A 116 -25.48 2.38 11.35
CA ALA A 116 -25.38 3.33 10.24
C ALA A 116 -23.97 3.95 10.16
N LEU A 117 -23.37 4.29 11.30
CA LEU A 117 -21.98 4.76 11.35
C LEU A 117 -20.97 3.69 10.93
N GLY A 118 -21.14 2.44 11.37
CA GLY A 118 -20.28 1.33 10.95
C GLY A 118 -20.26 1.14 9.43
N LEU A 119 -21.44 1.19 8.79
CA LEU A 119 -21.56 1.14 7.34
C LEU A 119 -21.00 2.38 6.64
N PHE A 120 -21.23 3.57 7.22
CA PHE A 120 -20.71 4.83 6.71
C PHE A 120 -19.17 4.85 6.67
N VAL A 121 -18.50 4.20 7.62
CA VAL A 121 -17.04 4.04 7.60
C VAL A 121 -16.61 2.92 6.63
N ALA A 122 -17.32 1.80 6.62
CA ALA A 122 -16.94 0.63 5.83
C ALA A 122 -16.99 0.87 4.32
N ILE A 123 -18.07 1.49 3.82
CA ILE A 123 -18.30 1.63 2.37
C ILE A 123 -17.20 2.48 1.70
N PRO A 124 -16.87 3.70 2.18
CA PRO A 124 -15.79 4.49 1.60
C PRO A 124 -14.42 3.82 1.73
N ALA A 125 -14.17 3.12 2.85
CA ALA A 125 -12.90 2.41 3.07
C ALA A 125 -12.67 1.31 2.02
N VAL A 126 -13.69 0.50 1.73
CA VAL A 126 -13.63 -0.56 0.70
C VAL A 126 -13.49 0.03 -0.70
N VAL A 127 -14.23 1.11 -1.02
CA VAL A 127 -14.12 1.79 -2.33
C VAL A 127 -12.70 2.35 -2.53
N ALA A 128 -12.16 3.02 -1.52
CA ALA A 128 -10.81 3.57 -1.56
C ALA A 128 -9.75 2.46 -1.69
N TYR A 129 -9.88 1.38 -0.91
CA TYR A 129 -8.99 0.23 -0.99
C TYR A 129 -8.96 -0.37 -2.41
N ASN A 130 -10.12 -0.62 -3.01
CA ASN A 130 -10.21 -1.20 -4.34
C ASN A 130 -9.61 -0.28 -5.41
N LYS A 131 -9.89 1.03 -5.34
CA LYS A 131 -9.35 2.01 -6.28
C LYS A 131 -7.83 2.09 -6.19
N ILE A 132 -7.30 2.31 -4.98
CA ILE A 132 -5.86 2.48 -4.76
C ILE A 132 -5.11 1.21 -5.14
N THR A 133 -5.63 0.03 -4.78
CA THR A 133 -5.00 -1.25 -5.16
C THR A 133 -4.92 -1.44 -6.68
N SER A 134 -5.99 -1.06 -7.42
CA SER A 134 -5.98 -1.11 -8.88
C SER A 134 -4.96 -0.12 -9.48
N ASP A 135 -4.89 1.09 -8.95
CA ASP A 135 -3.97 2.11 -9.43
C ASP A 135 -2.50 1.75 -9.11
N LEU A 136 -2.23 1.19 -7.93
CA LEU A 136 -0.90 0.68 -7.56
C LEU A 136 -0.45 -0.47 -8.44
N SER A 137 -1.36 -1.40 -8.77
CA SER A 137 -1.04 -2.52 -9.66
C SER A 137 -0.56 -2.01 -11.03
N LYS A 138 -1.25 -1.02 -11.61
CA LYS A 138 -0.83 -0.38 -12.87
C LYS A 138 0.50 0.36 -12.73
N TYR A 139 0.70 1.01 -11.59
CA TYR A 139 1.93 1.73 -11.30
C TYR A 139 3.14 0.78 -11.19
N PHE A 140 2.99 -0.35 -10.51
CA PHE A 140 4.04 -1.37 -10.40
C PHE A 140 4.39 -2.00 -11.75
N ILE A 141 3.40 -2.29 -12.60
CA ILE A 141 3.64 -2.73 -13.98
C ILE A 141 4.49 -1.69 -14.75
N SER A 142 4.21 -0.39 -14.55
CA SER A 142 5.02 0.67 -15.16
C SER A 142 6.45 0.73 -14.62
N LEU A 143 6.67 0.43 -13.34
CA LEU A 143 8.01 0.36 -12.75
C LEU A 143 8.80 -0.85 -13.27
N GLU A 144 8.17 -2.01 -13.38
CA GLU A 144 8.79 -3.21 -13.97
C GLU A 144 9.16 -2.97 -15.43
N SER A 145 8.24 -2.41 -16.23
CA SER A 145 8.52 -2.04 -17.62
C SER A 145 9.71 -1.08 -17.72
N PHE A 146 9.83 -0.11 -16.80
CA PHE A 146 10.97 0.78 -16.74
C PHE A 146 12.29 0.05 -16.45
N ILE A 147 12.30 -0.94 -15.53
CA ILE A 147 13.49 -1.76 -15.24
C ILE A 147 13.94 -2.53 -16.49
N ASP A 148 12.99 -3.13 -17.21
CA ASP A 148 13.26 -3.92 -18.41
C ASP A 148 13.76 -3.06 -19.57
N GLU A 149 13.11 -1.92 -19.82
CA GLU A 149 13.52 -0.94 -20.84
C GLU A 149 14.92 -0.38 -20.52
N PHE A 150 15.15 0.03 -19.27
CA PHE A 150 16.44 0.55 -18.85
C PHE A 150 17.54 -0.48 -19.02
N THR A 151 17.32 -1.72 -18.57
CA THR A 151 18.29 -2.81 -18.70
C THR A 151 18.60 -3.08 -20.17
N THR A 152 17.57 -3.16 -21.02
CA THR A 152 17.74 -3.44 -22.45
C THR A 152 18.54 -2.34 -23.15
N ILE A 153 18.19 -1.07 -22.92
CA ILE A 153 18.87 0.07 -23.55
C ILE A 153 20.31 0.18 -23.05
N PHE A 154 20.53 0.04 -21.75
CA PHE A 154 21.84 0.20 -21.12
C PHE A 154 22.83 -0.86 -21.62
N PHE A 155 22.44 -2.14 -21.65
CA PHE A 155 23.33 -3.21 -22.09
C PHE A 155 23.54 -3.22 -23.59
N ARG A 156 22.53 -2.85 -24.40
CA ARG A 156 22.74 -2.65 -25.85
C ARG A 156 23.83 -1.60 -26.11
N GLN A 157 23.80 -0.46 -25.41
CA GLN A 157 24.83 0.58 -25.53
C GLN A 157 26.22 0.16 -25.03
N LEU A 158 26.31 -0.85 -24.16
CA LEU A 158 27.57 -1.42 -23.71
C LEU A 158 28.13 -2.45 -24.69
N GLU A 159 27.27 -3.15 -25.43
CA GLU A 159 27.66 -4.08 -26.49
C GLU A 159 28.08 -3.35 -27.78
N ASP A 160 27.45 -2.19 -28.06
CA ASP A 160 27.77 -1.34 -29.22
C ASP A 160 29.10 -0.54 -29.07
N LYS A 161 29.81 -0.65 -27.93
CA LYS A 161 31.06 0.08 -27.62
C LYS A 161 32.24 -0.85 -27.38
#